data_AF-A0A968LFY9-F1
#
_entry.id   AF-A0A968LFY9-F1
#
_cell.length_a   1.000
_cell.length_b   1.000
_cell.length_c   1.000
_cell.angle_alpha   90.00
_cell.angle_beta   90.00
_cell.angle_gamma   90.00
#
_symmetry.space_group_name_H-M   'P 1'
#
loop_
_entity.id
_entity.type
_entity.pdbx_description
1 polymer ?
#
loop_
_entity_poly.entity_id
_entity_poly.type
_entity_poly.pdbx_seq_one_letter_code
_entity_poly.pdbx_strand_id
1 'polypeptide(L)'
;MLIRDALGSTVAVAAAGGYGRIEYDDFGWPQTIDHEHAPEHMPELAPLFAGMFWLVPTGLYDARARIYDPTTGRFTTPDPIGPWGDEKNFGNAYVYAGNNPGSAIDVMGTYWTPVFEDCTASERADLRQSVKYAEEYAQMGQRQVNWVSGGKSQSARRKRWYDADPLRLFFGTFESSTRFKVVRNNVRDIFRRCRATKIKFKCRTKAGSCSGNSTSWTLSTWTSSIRVCRTEGSDLNENSFWQISYSIPRLRSFDYTDEGKYIAESKATRYQLNNPDMAAVIIHESAHNVGPIGDHSYGFTATTSFANRKPLSAGYNAESYEEFIHACARRFDGGKKKCK
;
A
#
# COMPACT_ATOMS: atom_id res chain seq x y z
N MET A 1 -24.45 15.70 -3.18
CA MET A 1 -23.01 15.73 -3.53
C MET A 1 -22.22 16.29 -2.36
N LEU A 2 -21.08 15.69 -2.01
CA LEU A 2 -20.21 16.20 -0.94
C LEU A 2 -19.08 17.04 -1.53
N ILE A 3 -18.85 18.22 -0.97
CA ILE A 3 -17.75 19.14 -1.31
C ILE A 3 -16.72 19.04 -0.19
N ARG A 4 -15.44 18.91 -0.54
CA ARG A 4 -14.36 18.64 0.42
C ARG A 4 -13.23 19.67 0.33
N ASP A 5 -12.56 19.90 1.45
CA ASP A 5 -11.34 20.71 1.52
C ASP A 5 -10.08 19.94 1.08
N ALA A 6 -8.91 20.58 1.23
CA ALA A 6 -7.61 20.00 0.86
C ALA A 6 -7.17 18.83 1.78
N LEU A 7 -7.73 18.73 2.99
CA LEU A 7 -7.47 17.64 3.94
C LEU A 7 -8.48 16.49 3.74
N GLY A 8 -9.50 16.68 2.91
CA GLY A 8 -10.54 15.71 2.61
C GLY A 8 -11.78 15.84 3.50
N SER A 9 -11.85 16.86 4.35
CA SER A 9 -13.01 17.12 5.20
C SER A 9 -14.19 17.59 4.38
N THR A 10 -15.39 17.05 4.61
CA THR A 10 -16.61 17.53 3.94
C THR A 10 -17.01 18.89 4.49
N VAL A 11 -16.85 19.95 3.69
CA VAL A 11 -17.16 21.35 4.07
C VAL A 11 -18.53 21.80 3.58
N ALA A 12 -19.13 21.09 2.62
CA ALA A 12 -20.51 21.34 2.22
C ALA A 12 -21.19 20.10 1.63
N VAL A 13 -22.52 20.07 1.76
CA VAL A 13 -23.40 19.05 1.19
C VAL A 13 -24.38 19.74 0.24
N ALA A 14 -24.24 19.48 -1.06
CA ALA A 14 -25.14 20.02 -2.08
C ALA A 14 -26.28 19.04 -2.39
N ALA A 15 -27.52 19.53 -2.38
CA ALA A 15 -28.75 18.81 -2.71
C ALA A 15 -29.61 19.63 -3.70
N ALA A 16 -30.68 19.04 -4.24
CA ALA A 16 -31.53 19.69 -5.26
C ALA A 16 -32.20 21.01 -4.78
N GLY A 17 -32.19 21.29 -3.47
CA GLY A 17 -32.72 22.51 -2.87
C GLY A 17 -31.69 23.51 -2.36
N GLY A 18 -30.38 23.26 -2.46
CA GLY A 18 -29.34 24.17 -1.96
C GLY A 18 -28.08 23.47 -1.46
N TYR A 19 -27.24 24.18 -0.71
CA TYR A 19 -26.07 23.61 -0.04
C TYR A 19 -26.11 23.90 1.47
N GLY A 20 -25.79 22.90 2.28
CA GLY A 20 -25.48 23.08 3.70
C GLY A 20 -23.98 23.13 3.89
N ARG A 21 -23.46 24.12 4.64
CA ARG A 21 -22.04 24.21 4.99
C ARG A 21 -21.79 23.52 6.33
N ILE A 22 -20.66 22.83 6.44
CA ILE A 22 -20.20 22.20 7.68
C ILE A 22 -18.87 22.84 8.06
N GLU A 23 -18.78 23.33 9.28
CA GLU A 23 -17.54 23.80 9.88
C GLU A 23 -17.11 22.87 11.01
N TYR A 24 -15.80 22.72 11.15
CA TYR A 24 -15.19 21.89 12.18
C TYR A 24 -14.33 22.76 13.09
N ASP A 25 -14.17 22.35 14.34
CA ASP A 25 -13.03 22.81 15.13
C ASP A 25 -11.72 22.18 14.64
N ASP A 26 -10.62 22.53 15.32
CA ASP A 26 -9.28 22.05 14.97
C ASP A 26 -9.19 20.51 14.93
N PHE A 27 -9.98 19.80 15.76
CA PHE A 27 -9.93 18.36 15.91
C PHE A 27 -11.11 17.62 15.25
N GLY A 28 -11.94 18.33 14.49
CA GLY A 28 -12.99 17.72 13.68
C GLY A 28 -14.35 17.65 14.36
N TRP A 29 -14.57 18.33 15.49
CA TRP A 29 -15.93 18.46 16.03
C TRP A 29 -16.75 19.38 15.14
N PRO A 30 -17.91 18.96 14.62
CA PRO A 30 -18.75 19.82 13.79
C PRO A 30 -19.37 20.96 14.64
N GLN A 31 -19.05 22.20 14.30
CA GLN A 31 -19.47 23.41 15.05
C GLN A 31 -20.76 24.02 14.49
N THR A 32 -20.89 24.10 13.17
CA THR A 32 -22.03 24.77 12.52
C THR A 32 -22.46 23.98 11.30
N ILE A 33 -23.75 23.68 11.21
CA ILE A 33 -24.42 23.27 9.98
C ILE A 33 -25.29 24.46 9.57
N ASP A 34 -24.95 25.12 8.47
CA ASP A 34 -25.84 26.15 7.93
C ASP A 34 -27.10 25.46 7.38
N HIS A 35 -28.21 25.61 8.11
CA HIS A 35 -29.44 24.86 7.93
C HIS A 35 -30.37 25.43 6.87
N GLU A 36 -30.02 26.53 6.20
CA GLU A 36 -30.94 27.20 5.27
C GLU A 36 -31.44 26.22 4.18
N HIS A 37 -30.64 25.20 3.82
CA HIS A 37 -31.03 24.08 2.94
C HIS A 37 -30.36 22.73 3.29
N ALA A 38 -29.92 22.51 4.53
CA ALA A 38 -29.23 21.28 4.90
C ALA A 38 -30.20 20.09 4.98
N PRO A 39 -29.80 18.87 4.57
CA PRO A 39 -30.61 17.68 4.79
C PRO A 39 -30.91 17.50 6.29
N GLU A 40 -32.18 17.24 6.64
CA GLU A 40 -32.67 17.14 8.04
C GLU A 40 -31.85 16.15 8.89
N HIS A 41 -31.17 15.19 8.26
CA HIS A 41 -30.30 14.25 8.94
C HIS A 41 -29.00 14.04 8.15
N MET A 42 -27.85 14.13 8.85
CA MET A 42 -26.61 13.61 8.30
C MET A 42 -26.74 12.09 8.14
N PRO A 43 -26.30 11.50 7.00
CA PRO A 43 -26.31 10.06 6.83
C PRO A 43 -25.54 9.38 7.97
N GLU A 44 -26.06 8.25 8.45
CA GLU A 44 -25.58 7.51 9.62
C GLU A 44 -24.08 7.11 9.53
N LEU A 45 -23.54 7.12 8.30
CA LEU A 45 -22.12 6.88 7.97
C LEU A 45 -21.68 7.79 6.80
N ALA A 46 -21.63 9.10 7.04
CA ALA A 46 -21.06 10.05 6.07
C ALA A 46 -19.56 10.28 6.32
N PRO A 47 -18.70 10.35 5.27
CA PRO A 47 -17.34 10.81 5.43
C PRO A 47 -17.35 12.32 5.71
N LEU A 48 -16.95 12.73 6.91
CA LEU A 48 -16.88 14.13 7.34
C LEU A 48 -15.41 14.56 7.48
N PHE A 49 -14.93 14.80 8.71
CA PHE A 49 -13.60 15.31 8.98
C PHE A 49 -12.49 14.40 8.44
N ALA A 50 -11.56 14.98 7.67
CA ALA A 50 -10.47 14.28 6.98
C ALA A 50 -10.90 13.03 6.17
N GLY A 51 -12.19 12.94 5.80
CA GLY A 51 -12.77 11.78 5.12
C GLY A 51 -13.02 10.56 6.01
N MET A 52 -12.91 10.69 7.34
CA MET A 52 -13.32 9.65 8.30
C MET A 52 -14.85 9.59 8.39
N PHE A 53 -15.38 8.39 8.64
CA PHE A 53 -16.82 8.18 8.73
C PHE A 53 -17.33 8.60 10.10
N TRP A 54 -18.33 9.49 10.12
CA TRP A 54 -18.98 9.91 11.34
C TRP A 54 -19.97 8.84 11.82
N LEU A 55 -19.86 8.45 13.08
CA LEU A 55 -20.73 7.50 13.76
C LEU A 55 -21.80 8.27 14.55
N VAL A 56 -22.93 8.57 13.90
CA VAL A 56 -24.02 9.39 14.47
C VAL A 56 -24.41 8.99 15.90
N PRO A 57 -24.57 7.69 16.27
CA PRO A 57 -25.01 7.32 17.61
C PRO A 57 -24.01 7.69 18.73
N THR A 58 -22.74 7.89 18.39
CA THR A 58 -21.66 8.08 19.38
C THR A 58 -20.97 9.43 19.29
N GLY A 59 -21.12 10.15 18.17
CA GLY A 59 -20.37 11.38 17.92
C GLY A 59 -18.87 11.15 17.72
N LEU A 60 -18.49 9.96 17.25
CA LEU A 60 -17.10 9.54 17.04
C LEU A 60 -16.83 9.34 15.55
N TYR A 61 -15.55 9.23 15.20
CA TYR A 61 -15.08 8.93 13.86
C TYR A 61 -14.53 7.51 13.77
N ASP A 62 -14.90 6.78 12.72
CA ASP A 62 -14.24 5.54 12.34
C ASP A 62 -13.03 5.84 11.46
N ALA A 63 -11.83 5.74 12.05
CA ALA A 63 -10.55 5.81 11.35
C ALA A 63 -10.05 4.41 10.94
N ARG A 64 -10.94 3.43 10.82
CA ARG A 64 -10.67 2.02 10.49
C ARG A 64 -9.92 1.27 11.59
N ALA A 65 -8.64 1.54 11.79
CA ALA A 65 -7.86 0.80 12.78
C ALA A 65 -8.21 1.18 14.22
N ARG A 66 -8.78 2.38 14.41
CA ARG A 66 -9.15 2.95 15.70
C ARG A 66 -10.40 3.81 15.57
N ILE A 67 -11.11 3.97 16.69
CA ILE A 67 -12.17 4.98 16.81
C ILE A 67 -11.53 6.28 17.31
N TYR A 68 -11.83 7.39 16.64
CA TYR A 68 -11.33 8.71 16.95
C TYR A 68 -12.41 9.54 17.62
N ASP A 69 -12.06 10.14 18.75
CA ASP A 69 -12.89 11.06 19.51
C ASP A 69 -12.43 12.51 19.24
N PRO A 70 -13.22 13.28 18.47
CA PRO A 70 -12.89 14.66 18.16
C PRO A 70 -13.00 15.59 19.38
N THR A 71 -13.78 15.25 20.41
CA THR A 71 -13.91 16.10 21.61
C THR A 71 -12.63 16.15 22.42
N THR A 72 -11.91 15.02 22.47
CA THR A 72 -10.63 14.90 23.16
C THR A 72 -9.45 15.07 22.21
N GLY A 73 -9.67 15.01 20.90
CA GLY A 73 -8.61 14.95 19.89
C GLY A 73 -7.76 13.68 20.02
N ARG A 74 -8.35 12.57 20.47
CA ARG A 74 -7.64 11.32 20.76
C ARG A 74 -8.32 10.13 20.11
N PHE A 75 -7.53 9.08 19.86
CA PHE A 75 -8.09 7.76 19.62
C PHE A 75 -8.57 7.13 20.94
N THR A 76 -9.60 6.29 20.87
CA THR A 76 -10.14 5.59 22.05
C THR A 76 -9.29 4.37 22.45
N THR A 77 -8.44 3.89 21.54
CA THR A 77 -7.57 2.73 21.75
C THR A 77 -6.11 3.08 21.42
N PRO A 78 -5.13 2.41 22.07
CA PRO A 78 -3.72 2.56 21.71
C PRO A 78 -3.48 2.23 20.23
N ASP A 79 -2.52 2.93 19.62
CA ASP A 79 -2.07 2.65 18.27
C ASP A 79 -1.63 1.18 18.11
N PRO A 80 -2.28 0.39 17.23
CA PRO A 80 -1.92 -1.02 17.03
C PRO A 80 -0.48 -1.19 16.51
N ILE A 81 0.15 -0.13 16.01
CA ILE A 81 1.55 -0.17 15.58
C ILE A 81 2.55 0.02 16.73
N GLY A 82 2.04 0.31 17.94
CA GLY A 82 2.79 0.56 19.16
C GLY A 82 3.08 2.06 19.40
N PRO A 83 3.38 2.44 20.66
CA PRO A 83 3.56 3.85 21.07
C PRO A 83 4.67 4.60 20.32
N TRP A 84 5.67 3.87 19.82
CA TRP A 84 6.81 4.40 19.07
C TRP A 84 6.73 4.13 17.57
N GLY A 85 5.64 3.55 17.08
CA GLY A 85 5.52 3.27 15.65
C GLY A 85 5.14 4.49 14.81
N ASP A 86 4.55 5.52 15.45
CA ASP A 86 4.48 6.88 14.94
C ASP A 86 5.41 7.80 15.75
N GLU A 87 6.48 8.27 15.10
CA GLU A 87 7.48 9.14 15.71
C GLU A 87 6.91 10.53 16.04
N LYS A 88 5.89 11.01 15.31
CA LYS A 88 5.27 12.33 15.57
C LYS A 88 4.44 12.34 16.85
N ASN A 89 4.05 11.17 17.32
CA ASN A 89 3.31 11.01 18.56
C ASN A 89 4.21 10.96 19.81
N PHE A 90 5.54 10.97 19.66
CA PHE A 90 6.53 11.01 20.75
C PHE A 90 6.27 10.00 21.88
N GLY A 91 5.85 8.77 21.53
CA GLY A 91 5.56 7.72 22.51
C GLY A 91 4.11 7.68 23.01
N ASN A 92 3.25 8.61 22.60
CA ASN A 92 1.84 8.62 23.00
C ASN A 92 0.97 7.85 21.98
N ALA A 93 0.51 6.66 22.37
CA ALA A 93 -0.26 5.77 21.49
C ALA A 93 -1.68 6.27 21.14
N TYR A 94 -2.15 7.40 21.70
CA TYR A 94 -3.54 7.86 21.53
C TYR A 94 -3.66 9.14 20.69
N VAL A 95 -2.55 9.70 20.23
CA VAL A 95 -2.54 11.01 19.56
C VAL A 95 -3.04 10.90 18.11
N TYR A 96 -3.93 11.81 17.74
CA TYR A 96 -4.30 12.04 16.35
C TYR A 96 -3.29 12.97 15.67
N ALA A 97 -2.70 12.50 14.58
CA ALA A 97 -1.88 13.30 13.68
C ALA A 97 -0.78 14.15 14.36
N GLY A 98 -0.11 13.61 15.39
CA GLY A 98 0.92 14.34 16.14
C GLY A 98 0.42 15.62 16.82
N ASN A 99 -0.87 15.71 17.18
CA ASN A 99 -1.54 16.93 17.66
C ASN A 99 -1.49 18.11 16.67
N ASN A 100 -1.33 17.85 15.37
CA ASN A 100 -1.29 18.89 14.34
C ASN A 100 -2.32 18.62 13.21
N PRO A 101 -3.61 18.61 13.54
CA PRO A 101 -4.68 18.27 12.59
C PRO A 101 -4.79 19.24 11.40
N GLY A 102 -4.33 20.48 11.54
CA GLY A 102 -4.36 21.48 10.45
C GLY A 102 -3.39 21.20 9.30
N SER A 103 -2.37 20.37 9.50
CA SER A 103 -1.38 20.04 8.46
C SER A 103 -1.19 18.53 8.24
N ALA A 104 -1.89 17.71 9.02
CA ALA A 104 -1.74 16.27 9.04
C ALA A 104 -3.07 15.56 9.32
N ILE A 105 -3.24 14.38 8.74
CA ILE A 105 -4.45 13.56 8.91
C ILE A 105 -4.08 12.12 9.27
N ASP A 106 -4.83 11.49 10.17
CA ASP A 106 -4.70 10.06 10.51
C ASP A 106 -5.98 9.28 10.15
N VAL A 107 -6.33 9.26 8.87
CA VAL A 107 -7.59 8.63 8.40
C VAL A 107 -7.61 7.11 8.65
N MET A 108 -6.45 6.47 8.78
CA MET A 108 -6.33 5.02 9.00
C MET A 108 -6.14 4.65 10.47
N GLY A 109 -6.05 5.62 11.37
CA GLY A 109 -5.82 5.37 12.79
C GLY A 109 -4.50 4.64 13.05
N THR A 110 -3.43 4.93 12.33
CA THR A 110 -2.08 4.38 12.57
C THR A 110 -0.97 5.34 12.13
N TYR A 111 -1.26 6.65 12.22
CA TYR A 111 -0.70 7.80 11.51
C TYR A 111 0.36 7.58 10.43
N TRP A 112 0.02 8.13 9.26
CA TRP A 112 0.62 7.88 7.98
C TRP A 112 1.36 9.13 7.50
N THR A 113 2.68 9.05 7.32
CA THR A 113 3.35 9.75 6.22
C THR A 113 4.65 9.03 5.85
N PRO A 114 4.74 8.43 4.65
CA PRO A 114 6.05 8.25 4.03
C PRO A 114 6.72 9.63 3.92
N VAL A 115 8.03 9.70 4.17
CA VAL A 115 8.76 10.96 4.03
C VAL A 115 9.00 11.19 2.53
N PHE A 116 8.55 12.32 2.01
CA PHE A 116 8.73 12.69 0.61
C PHE A 116 9.67 13.88 0.50
N GLU A 117 10.78 13.69 -0.20
CA GLU A 117 11.73 14.76 -0.52
C GLU A 117 11.65 15.08 -2.03
N ASP A 118 11.60 16.37 -2.35
CA ASP A 118 11.56 16.90 -3.72
C ASP A 118 10.38 16.40 -4.59
N CYS A 119 9.27 16.02 -3.96
CA CYS A 119 8.05 15.55 -4.64
C CYS A 119 6.98 16.64 -4.76
N THR A 120 6.35 16.76 -5.93
CA THR A 120 5.15 17.59 -6.14
C THR A 120 3.94 17.05 -5.36
N ALA A 121 2.86 17.82 -5.25
CA ALA A 121 1.64 17.37 -4.58
C ALA A 121 1.01 16.13 -5.24
N SER A 122 0.99 16.07 -6.58
CA SER A 122 0.49 14.91 -7.34
C SER A 122 1.33 13.66 -7.08
N GLU A 123 2.66 13.78 -7.20
CA GLU A 123 3.58 12.65 -6.95
C GLU A 123 3.48 12.12 -5.52
N ARG A 124 3.27 13.02 -4.55
CA ARG A 124 3.02 12.62 -3.17
C ARG A 124 1.74 11.78 -3.08
N ALA A 125 0.62 12.22 -3.66
CA ALA A 125 -0.66 11.49 -3.61
C ALA A 125 -0.55 10.09 -4.25
N ASP A 126 0.16 10.03 -5.35
CA ASP A 126 0.47 8.85 -6.15
C ASP A 126 1.31 7.81 -5.39
N LEU A 127 2.45 8.24 -4.83
CA LEU A 127 3.30 7.38 -4.01
C LEU A 127 2.60 6.94 -2.73
N ARG A 128 1.86 7.84 -2.11
CA ARG A 128 1.02 7.57 -0.94
C ARG A 128 0.06 6.40 -1.20
N GLN A 129 -0.64 6.42 -2.33
CA GLN A 129 -1.54 5.34 -2.72
C GLN A 129 -0.77 4.05 -3.03
N SER A 130 0.35 4.16 -3.73
CA SER A 130 1.18 3.01 -4.12
C SER A 130 1.80 2.30 -2.90
N VAL A 131 2.21 3.04 -1.87
CA VAL A 131 2.69 2.48 -0.60
C VAL A 131 1.61 1.69 0.12
N LYS A 132 0.36 2.15 0.12
CA LYS A 132 -0.76 1.39 0.71
C LYS A 132 -0.94 0.05 0.02
N TYR A 133 -0.93 0.04 -1.32
CA TYR A 133 -1.00 -1.20 -2.09
C TYR A 133 0.22 -2.09 -1.84
N ALA A 134 1.44 -1.54 -1.76
CA ALA A 134 2.64 -2.31 -1.46
C ALA A 134 2.55 -2.98 -0.08
N GLU A 135 2.04 -2.27 0.93
CA GLU A 135 1.78 -2.83 2.27
C GLU A 135 0.76 -3.97 2.23
N GLU A 136 -0.37 -3.79 1.54
CA GLU A 136 -1.40 -4.81 1.37
C GLU A 136 -0.86 -6.06 0.64
N TYR A 137 -0.15 -5.86 -0.47
CA TYR A 137 0.47 -6.91 -1.26
C TYR A 137 1.47 -7.69 -0.42
N ALA A 138 2.40 -7.00 0.25
CA ALA A 138 3.40 -7.61 1.10
C ALA A 138 2.77 -8.36 2.28
N GLN A 139 1.66 -7.88 2.83
CA GLN A 139 0.88 -8.61 3.83
C GLN A 139 0.34 -9.93 3.27
N MET A 140 -0.13 -9.96 2.02
CA MET A 140 -0.57 -11.21 1.36
C MET A 140 0.58 -12.20 1.20
N GLY A 141 1.75 -11.73 0.73
CA GLY A 141 2.96 -12.54 0.64
C GLY A 141 3.40 -13.07 2.01
N GLN A 142 3.28 -12.26 3.06
CA GLN A 142 3.59 -12.65 4.43
C GLN A 142 2.64 -13.75 4.94
N ARG A 143 1.33 -13.64 4.70
CA ARG A 143 0.35 -14.69 5.05
C ARG A 143 0.69 -16.01 4.36
N GLN A 144 1.06 -15.95 3.08
CA GLN A 144 1.44 -17.12 2.30
C GLN A 144 2.67 -17.84 2.89
N VAL A 145 3.76 -17.13 3.21
CA VAL A 145 4.93 -17.76 3.83
C VAL A 145 4.65 -18.25 5.25
N ASN A 146 3.79 -17.56 6.01
CA ASN A 146 3.36 -18.00 7.34
C ASN A 146 2.55 -19.30 7.28
N TRP A 147 1.66 -19.43 6.29
CA TRP A 147 0.92 -20.67 6.05
C TRP A 147 1.87 -21.83 5.75
N VAL A 148 2.90 -21.64 4.92
CA VAL A 148 3.93 -22.67 4.72
C VAL A 148 4.66 -22.99 6.03
N SER A 149 5.03 -21.98 6.81
CA SER A 149 5.73 -22.13 8.09
C SER A 149 4.95 -22.94 9.12
N GLY A 150 3.61 -22.90 9.08
CA GLY A 150 2.72 -23.67 9.96
C GLY A 150 2.74 -25.20 9.75
N GLY A 151 3.46 -25.70 8.73
CA GLY A 151 3.71 -27.14 8.60
C GLY A 151 4.61 -27.63 9.74
N LYS A 152 4.14 -28.57 10.56
CA LYS A 152 4.87 -29.06 11.76
C LYS A 152 6.14 -29.86 11.43
N SER A 153 6.28 -30.39 10.21
CA SER A 153 7.45 -31.15 9.74
C SER A 153 8.04 -30.58 8.45
N GLN A 154 9.29 -30.94 8.11
CA GLN A 154 9.91 -30.53 6.85
C GLN A 154 9.09 -30.98 5.64
N SER A 155 8.61 -32.23 5.64
CA SER A 155 7.75 -32.77 4.58
C SER A 155 6.43 -32.01 4.45
N ALA A 156 5.84 -31.57 5.57
CA ALA A 156 4.62 -30.75 5.54
C ALA A 156 4.88 -29.35 4.97
N ARG A 157 5.98 -28.69 5.35
CA ARG A 157 6.38 -27.39 4.78
C ARG A 157 6.70 -27.52 3.30
N ARG A 158 7.43 -28.58 2.91
CA ARG A 158 7.72 -28.92 1.52
C ARG A 158 6.43 -29.06 0.73
N LYS A 159 5.48 -29.88 1.19
CA LYS A 159 4.18 -30.03 0.54
C LYS A 159 3.46 -28.69 0.36
N ARG A 160 3.40 -27.86 1.42
CA ARG A 160 2.80 -26.52 1.38
C ARG A 160 3.50 -25.60 0.37
N TRP A 161 4.83 -25.63 0.28
CA TRP A 161 5.61 -24.87 -0.71
C TRP A 161 5.23 -25.22 -2.16
N TYR A 162 4.94 -26.49 -2.44
CA TYR A 162 4.50 -26.94 -3.77
C TYR A 162 2.99 -26.77 -4.01
N ASP A 163 2.17 -26.74 -2.96
CA ASP A 163 0.72 -26.60 -3.03
C ASP A 163 0.24 -25.16 -3.25
N ALA A 164 1.12 -24.16 -3.10
CA ALA A 164 0.80 -22.74 -3.30
C ALA A 164 1.71 -22.13 -4.37
N ASP A 165 1.11 -21.76 -5.49
CA ASP A 165 1.77 -21.68 -6.79
C ASP A 165 2.92 -20.66 -6.91
N PRO A 166 2.90 -19.44 -6.31
CA PRO A 166 3.95 -18.49 -6.66
C PRO A 166 5.29 -18.78 -5.96
N LEU A 167 5.31 -19.50 -4.83
CA LEU A 167 6.58 -19.74 -4.11
C LEU A 167 7.55 -20.61 -4.92
N ARG A 168 7.08 -21.75 -5.44
CA ARG A 168 7.92 -22.59 -6.30
C ARG A 168 8.28 -21.86 -7.59
N LEU A 169 7.35 -21.09 -8.14
CA LEU A 169 7.52 -20.40 -9.40
C LEU A 169 8.67 -19.38 -9.35
N PHE A 170 8.80 -18.62 -8.25
CA PHE A 170 9.78 -17.54 -8.13
C PHE A 170 10.99 -17.85 -7.23
N PHE A 171 10.95 -18.95 -6.46
CA PHE A 171 12.06 -19.38 -5.58
C PHE A 171 12.50 -20.85 -5.79
N GLY A 172 11.93 -21.54 -6.78
CA GLY A 172 12.37 -22.88 -7.21
C GLY A 172 12.01 -24.03 -6.26
N THR A 173 12.75 -25.14 -6.38
CA THR A 173 12.50 -26.43 -5.67
C THR A 173 12.73 -26.32 -4.17
N PHE A 174 11.86 -26.79 -3.29
CA PHE A 174 12.11 -26.74 -1.84
C PHE A 174 13.29 -27.66 -1.45
N GLU A 175 14.47 -27.09 -1.17
CA GLU A 175 15.67 -27.86 -0.79
C GLU A 175 15.77 -28.08 0.72
N SER A 176 15.64 -27.02 1.52
CA SER A 176 15.85 -27.10 2.98
C SER A 176 14.98 -26.14 3.78
N SER A 177 14.78 -26.47 5.05
CA SER A 177 14.11 -25.58 6.01
C SER A 177 14.90 -24.28 6.22
N THR A 178 16.23 -24.30 6.05
CA THR A 178 17.08 -23.11 6.18
C THR A 178 16.82 -22.12 5.04
N ARG A 179 16.71 -22.60 3.81
CA ARG A 179 16.40 -21.73 2.67
C ARG A 179 15.01 -21.13 2.75
N PHE A 180 14.03 -21.94 3.17
CA PHE A 180 12.69 -21.43 3.46
C PHE A 180 12.70 -20.32 4.53
N LYS A 181 13.53 -20.45 5.58
CA LYS A 181 13.70 -19.40 6.59
C LYS A 181 14.22 -18.10 5.98
N VAL A 182 15.16 -18.14 5.03
CA VAL A 182 15.67 -16.95 4.33
C VAL A 182 14.54 -16.23 3.62
N VAL A 183 13.83 -16.90 2.71
CA VAL A 183 12.70 -16.31 1.97
C VAL A 183 11.64 -15.77 2.91
N ARG A 184 11.24 -16.54 3.94
CA ARG A 184 10.25 -16.11 4.93
C ARG A 184 10.70 -14.88 5.72
N ASN A 185 11.95 -14.84 6.16
CA ASN A 185 12.47 -13.71 6.92
C ASN A 185 12.55 -12.46 6.03
N ASN A 186 13.00 -12.60 4.78
CA ASN A 186 13.05 -11.51 3.82
C ASN A 186 11.64 -10.98 3.51
N VAL A 187 10.65 -11.85 3.26
CA VAL A 187 9.24 -11.42 3.07
C VAL A 187 8.68 -10.69 4.29
N ARG A 188 8.98 -11.17 5.51
CA ARG A 188 8.59 -10.48 6.76
C ARG A 188 9.19 -9.08 6.84
N ASP A 189 10.47 -8.96 6.49
CA ASP A 189 11.20 -7.71 6.62
C ASP A 189 10.82 -6.73 5.49
N ILE A 190 10.54 -7.23 4.27
CA ILE A 190 9.92 -6.46 3.18
C ILE A 190 8.56 -5.92 3.63
N PHE A 191 7.68 -6.77 4.18
CA PHE A 191 6.40 -6.31 4.71
C PHE A 191 6.56 -5.21 5.76
N ARG A 192 7.50 -5.37 6.71
CA ARG A 192 7.79 -4.33 7.72
C ARG A 192 8.26 -3.02 7.10
N ARG A 193 8.96 -3.10 5.96
CA ARG A 193 9.47 -1.95 5.25
C ARG A 193 8.43 -1.28 4.36
N CYS A 194 7.55 -2.05 3.73
CA CYS A 194 6.42 -1.53 2.94
C CYS A 194 5.40 -0.74 3.79
N ARG A 195 5.45 -0.87 5.13
CA ARG A 195 4.64 -0.05 6.03
C ARG A 195 4.93 1.43 5.80
N ALA A 196 3.86 2.21 5.67
CA ALA A 196 3.95 3.61 5.27
C ALA A 196 4.83 4.50 6.18
N THR A 197 5.05 4.11 7.44
CA THR A 197 5.91 4.83 8.38
C THR A 197 7.41 4.61 8.17
N LYS A 198 7.82 3.71 7.26
CA LYS A 198 9.22 3.29 7.12
C LYS A 198 9.87 3.65 5.79
N ILE A 199 9.10 3.97 4.75
CA ILE A 199 9.65 4.32 3.44
C ILE A 199 9.87 5.83 3.33
N LYS A 200 11.06 6.20 2.86
CA LYS A 200 11.40 7.56 2.43
C LYS A 200 11.52 7.57 0.91
N PHE A 201 10.89 8.51 0.24
CA PHE A 201 10.98 8.72 -1.20
C PHE A 201 11.74 9.99 -1.52
N LYS A 202 12.58 9.94 -2.56
CA LYS A 202 13.15 11.14 -3.21
C LYS A 202 12.69 11.16 -4.66
N CYS A 203 11.85 12.12 -5.04
CA CYS A 203 11.29 12.20 -6.39
C CYS A 203 12.21 12.89 -7.40
N ARG A 204 13.25 13.58 -6.92
CA ARG A 204 14.30 14.17 -7.75
C ARG A 204 15.62 13.51 -7.43
N THR A 205 16.19 12.86 -8.43
CA THR A 205 17.55 12.33 -8.38
C THR A 205 18.49 13.30 -9.06
N LYS A 206 19.72 13.44 -8.54
CA LYS A 206 20.76 14.20 -9.25
C LYS A 206 20.97 13.60 -10.66
N ALA A 207 21.24 14.46 -11.64
CA ALA A 207 21.55 14.04 -13.01
C ALA A 207 22.63 12.95 -13.02
N GLY A 208 22.39 11.87 -13.77
CA GLY A 208 23.32 10.72 -13.89
C GLY A 208 23.08 9.54 -12.93
N SER A 209 22.16 9.63 -11.97
CA SER A 209 21.83 8.49 -11.07
C SER A 209 20.69 7.60 -11.56
N CYS A 210 19.93 8.04 -12.56
CA CYS A 210 18.92 7.24 -13.24
C CYS A 210 19.47 6.91 -14.61
N SER A 211 19.67 5.62 -14.90
CA SER A 211 19.95 5.19 -16.27
C SER A 211 18.68 5.30 -17.10
N GLY A 212 18.79 5.47 -18.42
CA GLY A 212 17.66 5.85 -19.30
C GLY A 212 16.43 4.91 -19.32
N ASN A 213 16.49 3.75 -18.65
CA ASN A 213 15.39 2.79 -18.51
C ASN A 213 15.06 2.40 -17.06
N SER A 214 15.69 3.01 -16.05
CA SER A 214 15.42 2.66 -14.65
C SER A 214 14.16 3.38 -14.15
N THR A 215 13.27 2.64 -13.50
CA THR A 215 12.04 3.17 -12.88
C THR A 215 12.36 3.79 -11.51
N SER A 216 13.18 3.10 -10.72
CA SER A 216 13.68 3.57 -9.43
C SER A 216 15.04 2.95 -9.12
N TRP A 217 15.61 3.37 -7.99
CA TRP A 217 16.73 2.70 -7.37
C TRP A 217 16.78 2.98 -5.86
N THR A 218 17.50 2.15 -5.12
CA THR A 218 17.80 2.35 -3.70
C THR A 218 19.21 1.86 -3.36
N LEU A 219 19.69 2.21 -2.17
CA LEU A 219 20.92 1.63 -1.61
C LEU A 219 20.54 0.45 -0.70
N SER A 220 21.40 -0.56 -0.57
CA SER A 220 21.08 -1.81 0.14
C SER A 220 21.02 -1.72 1.68
N THR A 221 20.63 -0.56 2.24
CA THR A 221 20.51 -0.37 3.70
C THR A 221 19.07 -0.12 4.12
N TRP A 222 18.73 -0.57 5.33
CA TRP A 222 17.37 -0.50 5.88
C TRP A 222 16.78 0.91 5.94
N THR A 223 17.59 1.96 6.08
CA THR A 223 17.12 3.34 6.22
C THR A 223 17.17 4.13 4.90
N SER A 224 17.55 3.48 3.81
CA SER A 224 17.71 4.14 2.52
C SER A 224 16.40 4.67 1.97
N SER A 225 16.48 5.74 1.20
CA SER A 225 15.33 6.22 0.44
C SER A 225 15.15 5.38 -0.83
N ILE A 226 13.91 5.15 -1.24
CA ILE A 226 13.59 4.77 -2.61
C ILE A 226 13.67 6.05 -3.45
N ARG A 227 14.46 6.02 -4.52
CA ARG A 227 14.67 7.17 -5.38
C ARG A 227 13.97 6.91 -6.70
N VAL A 228 13.02 7.78 -7.02
CA VAL A 228 12.18 7.61 -8.21
C VAL A 228 12.84 8.31 -9.39
N CYS A 229 12.93 7.61 -10.51
CA CYS A 229 13.50 8.15 -11.72
C CYS A 229 12.45 8.88 -12.56
N ARG A 230 12.83 10.07 -13.06
CA ARG A 230 12.09 10.84 -14.06
C ARG A 230 12.87 10.84 -15.36
N THR A 231 12.19 10.69 -16.48
CA THR A 231 12.71 11.03 -17.80
C THR A 231 12.39 12.50 -18.07
N GLU A 232 13.40 13.37 -18.11
CA GLU A 232 13.26 14.75 -18.60
C GLU A 232 13.84 14.83 -20.04
N GLY A 233 13.10 15.43 -20.98
CA GLY A 233 13.53 15.61 -22.39
C GLY A 233 12.55 15.03 -23.42
N SER A 234 12.80 15.31 -24.71
CA SER A 234 11.98 14.92 -25.88
C SER A 234 11.90 13.42 -26.16
N ASP A 235 12.55 12.59 -25.35
CA ASP A 235 12.54 11.14 -25.47
C ASP A 235 11.57 10.58 -24.43
N LEU A 236 10.29 10.56 -24.79
CA LEU A 236 9.24 9.85 -24.07
C LEU A 236 9.51 8.34 -24.15
N ASN A 237 10.45 7.84 -23.34
CA ASN A 237 10.58 6.40 -23.14
C ASN A 237 9.49 5.95 -22.15
N GLU A 238 8.72 4.94 -22.55
CA GLU A 238 7.59 4.30 -21.85
C GLU A 238 7.92 3.72 -20.45
N ASN A 239 9.14 3.93 -19.94
CA ASN A 239 9.74 3.30 -18.76
C ASN A 239 9.85 4.22 -17.54
N SER A 240 9.23 5.41 -17.55
CA SER A 240 9.17 6.27 -16.37
C SER A 240 8.36 5.61 -15.26
N PHE A 241 8.79 5.69 -13.99
CA PHE A 241 8.00 5.21 -12.84
C PHE A 241 6.57 5.75 -12.83
N TRP A 242 6.39 6.98 -13.33
CA TRP A 242 5.11 7.65 -13.44
C TRP A 242 4.30 7.26 -14.69
N GLN A 243 4.91 6.53 -15.63
CA GLN A 243 4.26 5.96 -16.82
C GLN A 243 3.91 4.48 -16.66
N ILE A 244 4.45 3.81 -15.63
CA ILE A 244 3.97 2.51 -15.20
C ILE A 244 2.48 2.65 -14.85
N SER A 245 1.62 1.91 -15.56
CA SER A 245 0.16 2.08 -15.44
C SER A 245 -0.32 1.98 -13.98
N TYR A 246 -1.10 2.99 -13.55
CA TYR A 246 -2.07 2.83 -12.47
C TYR A 246 -3.17 1.88 -12.93
N SER A 247 -2.93 0.57 -12.87
CA SER A 247 -4.07 -0.33 -13.02
C SER A 247 -3.81 -1.78 -12.59
N ILE A 248 -4.25 -2.14 -11.38
CA ILE A 248 -5.56 -2.80 -11.36
C ILE A 248 -6.52 -1.70 -11.79
N PRO A 249 -7.15 -1.76 -12.98
CA PRO A 249 -8.08 -0.72 -13.41
C PRO A 249 -8.97 -0.46 -12.23
N ARG A 250 -9.17 0.81 -11.86
CA ARG A 250 -10.13 1.22 -10.84
C ARG A 250 -11.21 0.13 -10.73
N LEU A 251 -11.31 -0.53 -9.58
CA LEU A 251 -12.65 -0.71 -9.05
C LEU A 251 -13.17 0.71 -8.90
N ARG A 252 -13.68 1.27 -10.01
CA ARG A 252 -14.39 2.54 -10.07
C ARG A 252 -15.52 2.29 -9.11
N SER A 253 -15.46 2.96 -7.97
CA SER A 253 -16.40 2.82 -6.86
C SER A 253 -16.66 1.36 -6.45
N PHE A 254 -16.31 1.04 -5.20
CA PHE A 254 -17.28 0.26 -4.43
C PHE A 254 -18.52 1.15 -4.26
N ASP A 255 -19.32 1.28 -5.32
CA ASP A 255 -20.75 1.46 -5.17
C ASP A 255 -21.30 0.05 -5.06
N TYR A 256 -21.73 -0.28 -3.85
CA TYR A 256 -22.61 -1.41 -3.63
C TYR A 256 -23.90 -1.08 -4.39
N THR A 257 -24.10 -1.69 -5.57
CA THR A 257 -25.43 -1.75 -6.18
C THR A 257 -26.00 -3.14 -5.98
N ASP A 258 -27.27 -3.19 -5.59
CA ASP A 258 -27.99 -4.33 -5.01
C ASP A 258 -28.16 -5.58 -5.92
N GLU A 259 -27.41 -5.72 -7.02
CA GLU A 259 -27.70 -6.72 -8.06
C GLU A 259 -26.53 -7.63 -8.49
N GLY A 260 -25.54 -7.86 -7.63
CA GLY A 260 -24.79 -9.13 -7.55
C GLY A 260 -24.28 -9.83 -8.85
N LYS A 261 -23.90 -9.12 -9.93
CA LYS A 261 -23.40 -9.75 -11.18
C LYS A 261 -22.01 -9.24 -11.60
N TYR A 262 -21.06 -10.17 -11.74
CA TYR A 262 -19.71 -9.98 -12.27
C TYR A 262 -19.69 -10.02 -13.81
N ILE A 263 -19.01 -9.08 -14.47
CA ILE A 263 -18.76 -9.08 -15.92
C ILE A 263 -17.37 -9.69 -16.20
N ALA A 264 -17.28 -10.60 -17.17
CA ALA A 264 -16.06 -11.29 -17.57
C ALA A 264 -15.05 -10.38 -18.31
N GLU A 265 -13.75 -10.56 -18.04
CA GLU A 265 -12.66 -9.71 -18.54
C GLU A 265 -12.15 -10.08 -19.96
N SER A 266 -11.73 -9.07 -20.73
CA SER A 266 -11.25 -9.18 -22.11
C SER A 266 -9.71 -9.29 -22.22
N LYS A 267 -9.18 -9.78 -23.35
CA LYS A 267 -7.73 -10.04 -23.60
C LYS A 267 -6.75 -8.90 -23.25
N ALA A 268 -7.20 -7.65 -23.11
CA ALA A 268 -6.38 -6.51 -22.68
C ALA A 268 -5.90 -6.63 -21.22
N THR A 269 -6.66 -7.28 -20.32
CA THR A 269 -6.22 -7.50 -18.93
C THR A 269 -5.00 -8.43 -18.85
N ARG A 270 -4.85 -9.37 -19.79
CA ARG A 270 -3.73 -10.33 -19.83
C ARG A 270 -2.38 -9.70 -20.12
N TYR A 271 -2.35 -8.58 -20.86
CA TYR A 271 -1.11 -7.84 -21.16
C TYR A 271 -0.70 -6.95 -19.97
N GLN A 272 -1.69 -6.41 -19.23
CA GLN A 272 -1.45 -5.65 -17.98
C GLN A 272 -1.05 -6.55 -16.79
N LEU A 273 -1.46 -7.83 -16.81
CA LEU A 273 -1.12 -8.86 -15.81
C LEU A 273 0.38 -9.20 -15.70
N ASN A 274 1.20 -8.87 -16.70
CA ASN A 274 2.64 -9.16 -16.74
C ASN A 274 3.54 -7.93 -16.55
N ASN A 275 2.98 -6.73 -16.44
CA ASN A 275 3.75 -5.51 -16.19
C ASN A 275 3.64 -5.14 -14.70
N PRO A 276 4.74 -4.75 -14.03
CA PRO A 276 4.70 -4.33 -12.64
C PRO A 276 3.85 -3.06 -12.48
N ASP A 277 3.18 -2.91 -11.33
CA ASP A 277 2.58 -1.62 -10.94
C ASP A 277 3.54 -0.88 -9.98
N MET A 278 3.24 0.37 -9.63
CA MET A 278 4.10 1.15 -8.73
C MET A 278 4.27 0.49 -7.34
N ALA A 279 3.29 -0.31 -6.89
CA ALA A 279 3.38 -1.02 -5.62
C ALA A 279 4.36 -2.21 -5.71
N ALA A 280 4.35 -2.94 -6.82
CA ALA A 280 5.31 -3.99 -7.14
C ALA A 280 6.75 -3.44 -7.18
N VAL A 281 6.95 -2.28 -7.82
CA VAL A 281 8.26 -1.60 -7.81
C VAL A 281 8.68 -1.19 -6.40
N ILE A 282 7.76 -0.68 -5.57
CA ILE A 282 8.07 -0.37 -4.16
C ILE A 282 8.52 -1.63 -3.39
N ILE A 283 7.90 -2.78 -3.66
CA ILE A 283 8.29 -4.07 -3.07
C ILE A 283 9.69 -4.49 -3.54
N HIS A 284 9.98 -4.34 -4.82
CA HIS A 284 11.28 -4.62 -5.41
C HIS A 284 12.39 -3.84 -4.70
N GLU A 285 12.25 -2.52 -4.65
CA GLU A 285 13.21 -1.64 -4.00
C GLU A 285 13.32 -1.93 -2.50
N SER A 286 12.18 -2.21 -1.85
CA SER A 286 12.17 -2.61 -0.45
C SER A 286 12.98 -3.89 -0.23
N ALA A 287 13.00 -4.83 -1.18
CA ALA A 287 13.79 -6.07 -1.09
C ALA A 287 15.30 -5.79 -1.01
N HIS A 288 15.84 -4.85 -1.79
CA HIS A 288 17.25 -4.46 -1.69
C HIS A 288 17.65 -3.96 -0.30
N ASN A 289 16.71 -3.40 0.46
CA ASN A 289 17.01 -2.79 1.75
C ASN A 289 17.01 -3.78 2.93
N VAL A 290 16.53 -5.01 2.75
CA VAL A 290 16.35 -5.98 3.86
C VAL A 290 17.46 -7.01 3.98
N GLY A 291 18.43 -7.01 3.06
CA GLY A 291 19.54 -7.96 3.06
C GLY A 291 20.41 -7.84 1.81
N PRO A 292 21.32 -8.80 1.57
CA PRO A 292 22.15 -8.84 0.37
C PRO A 292 21.33 -9.35 -0.83
N ILE A 293 20.26 -8.66 -1.16
CA ILE A 293 19.38 -8.93 -2.30
C ILE A 293 19.79 -8.00 -3.44
N GLY A 294 20.09 -8.56 -4.61
CA GLY A 294 20.47 -7.82 -5.81
C GLY A 294 19.58 -8.15 -7.01
N ASP A 295 19.96 -7.62 -8.17
CA ASP A 295 19.26 -7.84 -9.44
C ASP A 295 19.96 -8.93 -10.24
N HIS A 296 19.43 -10.14 -10.18
CA HIS A 296 19.96 -11.31 -10.90
C HIS A 296 19.11 -11.69 -12.12
N SER A 297 17.86 -11.26 -12.16
CA SER A 297 16.94 -11.39 -13.29
C SER A 297 15.90 -10.28 -13.23
N TYR A 298 15.25 -9.97 -14.36
CA TYR A 298 14.21 -8.95 -14.44
C TYR A 298 13.03 -9.43 -15.29
N GLY A 299 11.81 -9.21 -14.83
CA GLY A 299 10.56 -9.67 -15.43
C GLY A 299 10.23 -11.15 -15.22
N PHE A 300 8.93 -11.45 -15.19
CA PHE A 300 8.34 -12.76 -14.95
C PHE A 300 9.09 -13.95 -15.60
N THR A 301 9.27 -13.93 -16.92
CA THR A 301 9.85 -15.08 -17.65
C THR A 301 11.30 -15.33 -17.27
N ALA A 302 12.12 -14.27 -17.15
CA ALA A 302 13.51 -14.42 -16.76
C ALA A 302 13.63 -14.89 -15.31
N THR A 303 12.80 -14.35 -14.42
CA THR A 303 12.80 -14.67 -12.98
C THR A 303 12.36 -16.08 -12.69
N THR A 304 11.31 -16.57 -13.35
CA THR A 304 10.89 -17.98 -13.22
C THR A 304 11.92 -18.94 -13.80
N SER A 305 12.55 -18.59 -14.92
CA SER A 305 13.65 -19.38 -15.49
C SER A 305 14.88 -19.39 -14.57
N PHE A 306 15.22 -18.25 -13.98
CA PHE A 306 16.31 -18.10 -13.01
C PHE A 306 16.07 -18.92 -11.76
N ALA A 307 14.86 -18.87 -11.19
CA ALA A 307 14.48 -19.65 -10.01
C ALA A 307 14.56 -21.17 -10.23
N ASN A 308 14.22 -21.63 -11.45
CA ASN A 308 14.36 -23.04 -11.81
C ASN A 308 15.84 -23.47 -11.97
N ARG A 309 16.71 -22.60 -12.50
CA ARG A 309 18.13 -22.93 -12.72
C ARG A 309 19.01 -22.72 -11.47
N LYS A 310 18.71 -21.68 -10.68
CA LYS A 310 19.50 -21.21 -9.53
C LYS A 310 18.59 -20.92 -8.32
N PRO A 311 17.94 -21.94 -7.73
CA PRO A 311 16.98 -21.76 -6.64
C PRO A 311 17.60 -21.12 -5.38
N LEU A 312 18.90 -21.33 -5.13
CA LEU A 312 19.62 -20.67 -4.04
C LEU A 312 19.72 -19.15 -4.26
N SER A 313 20.10 -18.73 -5.47
CA SER A 313 20.25 -17.32 -5.82
C SER A 313 18.91 -16.59 -5.93
N ALA A 314 17.81 -17.30 -6.22
CA ALA A 314 16.47 -16.73 -6.27
C ALA A 314 16.02 -16.14 -4.91
N GLY A 315 16.51 -16.68 -3.79
CA GLY A 315 16.30 -16.08 -2.46
C GLY A 315 17.02 -14.74 -2.25
N TYR A 316 17.90 -14.34 -3.16
CA TYR A 316 18.68 -13.10 -3.11
C TYR A 316 18.44 -12.23 -4.34
N ASN A 317 17.33 -12.43 -5.04
CA ASN A 317 16.94 -11.69 -6.23
C ASN A 317 15.73 -10.79 -5.93
N ALA A 318 15.82 -9.48 -6.13
CA ALA A 318 14.74 -8.54 -5.79
C ALA A 318 13.45 -8.84 -6.57
N GLU A 319 13.59 -9.07 -7.88
CA GLU A 319 12.49 -9.41 -8.79
C GLU A 319 11.72 -10.67 -8.36
N SER A 320 12.40 -11.66 -7.74
CA SER A 320 11.75 -12.86 -7.21
C SER A 320 10.75 -12.53 -6.10
N TYR A 321 11.03 -11.52 -5.27
CA TYR A 321 10.13 -11.07 -4.21
C TYR A 321 8.99 -10.22 -4.76
N GLU A 322 9.30 -9.31 -5.68
CA GLU A 322 8.31 -8.52 -6.39
C GLU A 322 7.25 -9.43 -7.02
N GLU A 323 7.67 -10.32 -7.92
CA GLU A 323 6.77 -11.18 -8.68
C GLU A 323 6.00 -12.15 -7.78
N PHE A 324 6.64 -12.70 -6.74
CA PHE A 324 5.96 -13.55 -5.76
C PHE A 324 4.86 -12.82 -5.01
N ILE A 325 5.17 -11.66 -4.45
CA ILE A 325 4.24 -10.88 -3.64
C ILE A 325 3.11 -10.34 -4.52
N HIS A 326 3.46 -9.86 -5.70
CA HIS A 326 2.53 -9.35 -6.69
C HIS A 326 1.60 -10.46 -7.21
N ALA A 327 2.10 -11.67 -7.45
CA ALA A 327 1.26 -12.82 -7.80
C ALA A 327 0.33 -13.28 -6.66
N CYS A 328 0.67 -13.00 -5.40
CA CYS A 328 -0.29 -13.19 -4.31
C CYS A 328 -1.41 -12.14 -4.29
N ALA A 329 -1.12 -10.92 -4.76
CA ALA A 329 -2.10 -9.84 -4.84
C ALA A 329 -2.99 -9.94 -6.10
N ARG A 330 -2.38 -10.21 -7.27
CA ARG A 330 -3.06 -10.48 -8.53
C ARG A 330 -3.67 -11.87 -8.44
N ARG A 331 -4.98 -11.95 -8.21
CA ARG A 331 -5.74 -13.19 -8.22
C ARG A 331 -5.43 -13.95 -9.51
N PHE A 332 -4.58 -14.97 -9.43
CA PHE A 332 -4.15 -15.74 -10.60
C PHE A 332 -5.39 -16.41 -11.22
N ASP A 333 -5.78 -15.91 -12.40
CA ASP A 333 -6.93 -16.39 -13.16
C ASP A 333 -6.57 -17.72 -13.86
N GLY A 334 -7.45 -18.72 -13.77
CA GLY A 334 -7.24 -20.04 -14.40
C GLY A 334 -7.32 -21.27 -13.48
N GLY A 335 -7.94 -21.17 -12.30
CA GLY A 335 -8.44 -22.36 -11.59
C GLY A 335 -7.41 -23.26 -10.88
N LYS A 336 -6.18 -22.77 -10.62
CA LYS A 336 -5.20 -23.48 -9.76
C LYS A 336 -4.74 -22.58 -8.59
N LYS A 337 -4.28 -23.24 -7.53
CA LYS A 337 -4.45 -22.87 -6.10
C LYS A 337 -3.96 -21.44 -5.74
N LYS A 338 -4.87 -20.67 -5.12
CA LYS A 338 -4.69 -19.33 -4.53
C LYS A 338 -3.51 -19.26 -3.54
N CYS A 339 -2.89 -18.07 -3.37
CA CYS A 339 -2.20 -17.78 -2.11
C CYS A 339 -3.18 -17.98 -0.95
N LYS A 340 -2.69 -18.59 0.12
CA LYS A 340 -3.44 -19.13 1.24
C LYS A 340 -3.76 -18.12 2.32
#